data_AF-A0A1S9ZPP3-F1
#
_entry.id   AF-A0A1S9ZPP3-F1
#
_cell.length_a   1.000
_cell.length_b   1.000
_cell.length_c   1.000
_cell.angle_alpha   90.00
_cell.angle_beta   90.00
_cell.angle_gamma   90.00
#
_symmetry.space_group_name_H-M   'P 1'
#
loop_
_entity.id
_entity.type
_entity.pdbx_description
1 polymer ?
#
loop_
_entity_poly.entity_id
_entity_poly.type
_entity_poly.pdbx_seq_one_letter_code
_entity_poly.pdbx_strand_id
1 'polypeptide(L)'
;MSALSWLIGLCLLLGVLFLLALIKPALKRPSKRSLGNTLALSNTDPLKSQRQKLYHMLSASLPGFDIVPKSNRLLISRQGNQVAIITLDDQAVMAERQLGDVLILNLNTRFTAQMVSDLMIKIRAHADQVMD
;
A
#
# COMPACT_ATOMS: atom_id res chain seq x y z
N MET A 1 -15.51 2.03 -53.57
CA MET A 1 -14.45 1.90 -52.54
C MET A 1 -14.43 0.45 -52.10
N SER A 2 -13.39 -0.29 -52.49
CA SER A 2 -13.37 -1.75 -52.46
C SER A 2 -13.14 -2.28 -51.04
N ALA A 3 -13.70 -3.44 -50.70
CA ALA A 3 -13.59 -4.09 -49.38
C ALA A 3 -12.14 -4.23 -48.87
N LEU A 4 -11.15 -4.28 -49.77
CA LEU A 4 -9.73 -4.23 -49.43
C LEU A 4 -9.33 -2.97 -48.66
N SER A 5 -9.84 -1.79 -49.02
CA SER A 5 -9.49 -0.54 -48.33
C SER A 5 -9.93 -0.54 -46.86
N TRP A 6 -11.07 -1.17 -46.57
CA TRP A 6 -11.56 -1.38 -45.20
C TRP A 6 -10.69 -2.38 -44.43
N LEU A 7 -10.26 -3.47 -45.08
CA LEU A 7 -9.40 -4.48 -44.47
C LEU A 7 -8.03 -3.91 -44.08
N ILE A 8 -7.44 -3.09 -44.97
CA ILE A 8 -6.18 -2.39 -44.70
C ILE A 8 -6.35 -1.46 -43.50
N GLY A 9 -7.43 -0.67 -43.44
CA GLY A 9 -7.71 0.23 -42.32
C GLY A 9 -7.83 -0.50 -40.99
N LEU A 10 -8.53 -1.64 -40.97
CA LEU A 10 -8.69 -2.47 -39.77
C LEU A 10 -7.35 -3.05 -39.30
N CYS A 11 -6.53 -3.55 -40.22
CA CYS A 11 -5.19 -4.08 -39.89
C CYS A 11 -4.27 -3.00 -39.31
N LEU A 12 -4.31 -1.79 -39.87
CA LEU A 12 -3.50 -0.67 -39.41
C LEU A 12 -3.92 -0.21 -38.01
N LEU A 13 -5.23 -0.18 -37.74
CA LEU A 13 -5.78 0.13 -36.41
C LEU A 13 -5.32 -0.89 -35.36
N LEU A 14 -5.42 -2.20 -35.66
CA LEU A 14 -4.94 -3.25 -34.76
C LEU A 14 -3.43 -3.16 -34.52
N GLY A 15 -2.64 -2.89 -35.56
CA GLY A 15 -1.19 -2.73 -35.44
C GLY A 15 -0.79 -1.60 -34.50
N VAL A 16 -1.44 -0.43 -34.61
CA VAL A 16 -1.19 0.71 -33.71
C VAL A 16 -1.60 0.38 -32.27
N LEU A 17 -2.78 -0.23 -32.07
CA LEU A 17 -3.24 -0.62 -30.74
C LEU A 17 -2.31 -1.64 -30.08
N PHE A 18 -1.80 -2.60 -30.87
CA PHE A 18 -0.82 -3.59 -30.44
C PHE A 18 0.52 -2.96 -30.06
N LEU A 19 0.99 -1.98 -30.84
CA LEU A 19 2.21 -1.22 -30.53
C LEU A 19 2.06 -0.42 -29.24
N LEU A 20 0.93 0.26 -29.04
CA LEU A 20 0.62 0.96 -27.78
C LEU A 20 0.54 0.00 -26.57
N ALA A 21 0.01 -1.21 -26.76
CA ALA A 21 -0.02 -2.24 -25.72
C ALA A 21 1.37 -2.81 -25.40
N LEU A 22 2.27 -2.88 -26.37
CA LEU A 22 3.69 -3.23 -26.14
C LEU A 22 4.45 -2.11 -25.43
N ILE A 23 4.10 -0.85 -25.70
CA ILE A 23 4.58 0.32 -24.95
C ILE A 23 3.81 0.46 -23.62
N LYS A 24 3.41 -0.68 -23.02
CA LYS A 24 2.99 -0.76 -21.62
C LYS A 24 3.91 0.14 -20.82
N PRO A 25 3.37 1.16 -20.13
CA PRO A 25 4.21 2.10 -19.45
C PRO A 25 5.03 1.32 -18.43
N ALA A 26 6.34 1.49 -18.48
CA ALA A 26 7.24 1.21 -17.38
C ALA A 26 6.96 2.18 -16.21
N LEU A 27 5.68 2.38 -15.87
CA LEU A 27 5.20 3.11 -14.72
C LEU A 27 5.42 2.22 -13.50
N LYS A 28 6.65 2.34 -13.01
CA LYS A 28 7.06 2.21 -11.60
C LYS A 28 6.89 0.81 -11.01
N ARG A 29 7.86 -0.06 -11.32
CA ARG A 29 8.48 -0.86 -10.24
C ARG A 29 9.21 0.12 -9.32
N PRO A 30 8.85 0.31 -8.04
CA PRO A 30 9.77 0.95 -7.12
C PRO A 30 10.97 0.01 -6.95
N SER A 31 12.07 0.45 -7.56
CA SER A 31 13.43 0.01 -7.37
C SER A 31 13.72 -0.21 -5.88
N LYS A 32 14.31 -1.37 -5.58
CA LYS A 32 15.10 -1.58 -4.36
C LYS A 32 16.14 -0.46 -4.27
N ARG A 33 15.95 0.50 -3.37
CA ARG A 33 16.99 1.40 -2.85
C ARG A 33 16.91 1.26 -1.34
N SER A 34 17.77 0.42 -0.77
CA SER A 34 19.07 0.81 -0.21
C SER A 34 18.91 1.89 0.86
N LEU A 35 19.14 1.42 2.09
CA LEU A 35 19.67 2.13 3.24
C LEU A 35 20.34 3.47 2.86
N GLY A 36 19.84 4.57 3.42
CA GLY A 36 20.38 5.90 3.22
C GLY A 36 19.78 6.85 4.23
N ASN A 37 20.48 7.04 5.34
CA ASN A 37 20.21 8.05 6.35
C ASN A 37 20.00 9.40 5.67
N THR A 38 18.79 9.96 5.75
CA THR A 38 18.62 11.39 5.48
C THR A 38 17.51 11.92 6.38
N LEU A 39 17.96 12.51 7.49
CA LEU A 39 17.27 13.57 8.20
C LEU A 39 16.99 14.71 7.22
N ALA A 40 15.92 14.58 6.43
CA ALA A 40 15.40 15.65 5.61
C ALA A 40 14.21 16.27 6.34
N LEU A 41 14.52 17.21 7.25
CA LEU A 41 13.61 18.26 7.69
C LEU A 41 13.15 18.99 6.41
N SER A 42 11.99 18.59 5.87
CA SER A 42 11.40 19.22 4.71
C SER A 42 9.90 19.27 4.94
N ASN A 43 9.41 20.50 5.15
CA ASN A 43 8.02 20.94 5.13
C ASN A 43 7.03 19.86 5.63
N THR A 44 6.92 19.77 6.95
CA THR A 44 6.25 18.67 7.65
C THR A 44 4.73 18.73 7.47
N ASP A 45 4.25 18.05 6.43
CA ASP A 45 2.88 17.56 6.39
C ASP A 45 2.62 16.78 7.71
N PRO A 46 1.70 17.23 8.58
CA PRO A 46 1.47 16.63 9.88
C PRO A 46 1.11 15.15 9.77
N LEU A 47 0.47 14.74 8.67
CA LEU A 47 0.14 13.36 8.37
C LEU A 47 1.38 12.49 8.18
N LYS A 48 2.41 13.03 7.53
CA LYS A 48 3.69 12.36 7.29
C LYS A 48 4.39 12.06 8.62
N SER A 49 4.40 13.03 9.55
CA SER A 49 4.99 12.87 10.88
C SER A 49 4.23 11.85 11.73
N GLN A 50 2.88 11.90 11.73
CA GLN A 50 2.08 10.93 12.50
C GLN A 50 2.24 9.50 11.96
N ARG A 51 2.31 9.32 10.64
CA ARG A 51 2.58 8.02 10.02
C ARG A 51 3.98 7.50 10.36
N GLN A 52 5.00 8.35 10.37
CA GLN A 52 6.35 7.96 10.80
C GLN A 52 6.36 7.52 12.26
N LYS A 53 5.66 8.25 13.13
CA LYS A 53 5.48 7.87 14.54
C LYS A 53 4.81 6.50 14.67
N LEU A 54 3.71 6.28 13.94
CA LEU A 54 2.99 5.01 13.93
C LEU A 54 3.88 3.87 13.41
N TYR A 55 4.63 4.10 12.33
CA TYR A 55 5.60 3.16 11.80
C TYR A 55 6.62 2.73 12.86
N HIS A 56 7.23 3.69 13.56
CA HIS A 56 8.22 3.38 14.61
C HIS A 56 7.62 2.54 15.72
N MET A 57 6.42 2.88 16.20
CA MET A 57 5.72 2.11 17.23
C MET A 57 5.44 0.67 16.77
N LEU A 58 4.90 0.49 15.56
CA LEU A 58 4.60 -0.85 15.05
C LEU A 58 5.87 -1.66 14.77
N SER A 59 6.90 -1.05 14.18
CA SER A 59 8.14 -1.75 13.83
C SER A 59 8.88 -2.30 15.05
N ALA A 60 8.80 -1.61 16.19
CA ALA A 60 9.39 -2.06 17.44
C ALA A 60 8.63 -3.25 18.05
N SER A 61 7.33 -3.32 17.80
CA SER A 61 6.43 -4.23 18.50
C SER A 61 5.92 -5.39 17.64
N LEU A 62 6.16 -5.41 16.33
CA LEU A 62 5.77 -6.50 15.42
C LEU A 62 7.02 -7.14 14.76
N PRO A 63 7.84 -7.89 15.53
CA PRO A 63 8.98 -8.60 14.95
C PRO A 63 8.50 -9.66 13.95
N GLY A 64 9.16 -9.76 12.80
CA GLY A 64 8.81 -10.72 11.74
C GLY A 64 7.70 -10.26 10.78
N PHE A 65 7.15 -9.05 10.98
CA PHE A 65 6.24 -8.41 10.03
C PHE A 65 7.00 -7.34 9.22
N ASP A 66 6.81 -7.34 7.91
CA ASP A 66 7.28 -6.30 7.02
C ASP A 66 6.25 -5.16 7.00
N ILE A 67 6.67 -3.99 7.49
CA ILE A 67 5.82 -2.79 7.53
C ILE A 67 6.34 -1.81 6.48
N VAL A 68 5.48 -1.42 5.54
CA VAL A 68 5.83 -0.51 4.44
C VAL A 68 4.93 0.73 4.48
N PRO A 69 5.48 1.94 4.74
CA PRO A 69 4.72 3.18 4.68
C PRO A 69 4.43 3.59 3.22
N LYS A 70 3.16 3.83 2.90
CA LYS A 70 2.70 4.26 1.56
C LYS A 70 1.66 5.37 1.66
N SER A 71 2.03 6.59 1.26
CA SER A 71 1.17 7.78 1.34
C SER A 71 0.48 7.91 2.71
N ASN A 72 -0.81 7.63 2.80
CA ASN A 72 -1.61 7.72 4.03
C ASN A 72 -1.90 6.35 4.69
N ARG A 73 -1.13 5.31 4.33
CA ARG A 73 -1.35 3.94 4.78
C ARG A 73 -0.04 3.28 5.20
N LEU A 74 -0.13 2.31 6.08
CA LEU A 74 0.92 1.34 6.40
C LEU A 74 0.44 -0.02 5.90
N LEU A 75 1.24 -0.62 5.03
CA LEU A 75 1.02 -1.99 4.57
C LEU A 75 1.79 -2.91 5.51
N ILE A 76 1.12 -3.96 5.98
CA ILE A 76 1.71 -4.93 6.89
C ILE A 76 1.64 -6.28 6.22
N SER A 77 2.80 -6.90 6.08
CA SER A 77 2.95 -8.21 5.47
C SER A 77 3.72 -9.13 6.41
N ARG A 78 3.53 -10.43 6.29
CA ARG A 78 4.31 -11.45 7.01
C ARG A 78 4.64 -12.56 6.02
N GLN A 79 5.90 -12.97 5.97
CA GLN A 79 6.39 -14.00 5.02
C GLN A 79 6.02 -13.73 3.55
N GLY A 80 5.94 -12.45 3.14
CA GLY A 80 5.58 -12.06 1.78
C GLY A 80 4.08 -11.94 1.48
N ASN A 81 3.21 -12.37 2.39
CA ASN A 81 1.76 -12.22 2.27
C ASN A 81 1.29 -10.97 3.00
N GLN A 82 0.44 -10.18 2.35
CA GLN A 82 -0.15 -9.00 2.95
C GLN A 82 -1.25 -9.41 3.93
N VAL A 83 -1.13 -9.02 5.19
CA VAL A 83 -2.06 -9.41 6.27
C VAL A 83 -2.89 -8.25 6.77
N ALA A 84 -2.37 -7.02 6.72
CA ALA A 84 -3.13 -5.85 7.15
C ALA A 84 -2.76 -4.56 6.40
N ILE A 85 -3.70 -3.62 6.41
CA ILE A 85 -3.54 -2.25 5.94
C ILE A 85 -4.05 -1.32 7.03
N ILE A 86 -3.20 -0.43 7.52
CA ILE A 86 -3.62 0.64 8.43
C ILE A 86 -3.70 1.93 7.63
N THR A 87 -4.86 2.57 7.58
CA THR A 87 -5.02 3.90 6.98
C THR A 87 -5.08 4.93 8.10
N LEU A 88 -4.28 5.99 8.03
CA LEU A 88 -4.48 7.14 8.92
C LEU A 88 -5.51 8.06 8.28
N ASP A 89 -6.46 8.60 9.02
CA ASP A 89 -7.34 9.64 8.48
C ASP A 89 -7.86 10.49 9.65
N ASP A 90 -7.80 11.81 9.50
CA ASP A 90 -8.21 12.73 10.56
C ASP A 90 -9.72 12.68 10.81
N GLN A 91 -10.49 12.34 9.77
CA GLN A 91 -11.94 12.19 9.79
C GLN A 91 -12.36 10.72 9.95
N ALA A 92 -11.42 9.78 10.09
CA ALA A 92 -11.78 8.39 10.28
C ALA A 92 -12.47 8.18 11.63
N VAL A 93 -13.69 7.65 11.55
CA VAL A 93 -14.25 6.82 12.60
C VAL A 93 -13.47 5.50 12.59
N MET A 94 -13.06 5.02 13.77
CA MET A 94 -12.43 3.70 13.94
C MET A 94 -13.30 2.66 13.21
N ALA A 95 -12.80 2.17 12.09
CA ALA A 95 -13.52 1.24 11.24
C ALA A 95 -12.58 0.10 10.88
N GLU A 96 -13.09 -1.10 11.09
CA GLU A 96 -12.45 -2.35 10.71
C GLU A 96 -13.20 -2.91 9.52
N ARG A 97 -12.46 -3.34 8.51
CA ARG A 97 -13.00 -4.01 7.34
C ARG A 97 -12.08 -5.16 6.99
N GLN A 98 -12.63 -6.28 6.57
CA GLN A 98 -11.85 -7.37 6.00
C GLN A 98 -12.03 -7.34 4.48
N LEU A 99 -10.92 -7.47 3.76
CA LEU A 99 -10.89 -7.60 2.31
C LEU A 99 -10.21 -8.93 1.97
N GLY A 100 -11.01 -10.00 1.92
CA GLY A 100 -10.49 -11.36 1.91
C GLY A 100 -9.62 -11.59 3.14
N ASP A 101 -8.38 -12.00 2.90
CA ASP A 101 -7.38 -12.32 3.92
C ASP A 101 -6.67 -11.08 4.50
N VAL A 102 -7.02 -9.87 4.04
CA VAL A 102 -6.38 -8.63 4.47
C VAL A 102 -7.27 -7.85 5.42
N LEU A 103 -6.75 -7.58 6.63
CA LEU A 103 -7.40 -6.74 7.62
C LEU A 103 -7.15 -5.25 7.34
N ILE A 104 -8.19 -4.47 7.10
CA ILE A 104 -8.12 -3.03 6.87
C ILE A 104 -8.60 -2.30 8.13
N LEU A 105 -7.71 -1.47 8.68
CA LEU A 105 -7.91 -0.73 9.93
C LEU A 105 -7.79 0.77 9.64
N ASN A 106 -8.81 1.54 10.01
CA ASN A 106 -8.74 3.00 9.96
C ASN A 106 -8.36 3.55 11.34
N LEU A 107 -7.28 4.31 11.39
CA LEU A 107 -6.76 4.92 12.60
C LEU A 107 -6.84 6.45 12.49
N ASN A 108 -7.31 7.12 13.54
CA ASN A 108 -7.31 8.57 13.60
C ASN A 108 -5.87 9.10 13.75
N THR A 109 -5.55 10.26 13.17
CA THR A 109 -4.22 10.89 13.32
C THR A 109 -3.84 11.19 14.77
N ARG A 110 -4.83 11.32 15.66
CA ARG A 110 -4.70 11.54 17.12
C ARG A 110 -4.69 10.23 17.91
N PHE A 111 -4.05 9.20 17.38
CA PHE A 111 -3.99 7.90 18.02
C PHE A 111 -3.17 7.92 19.31
N THR A 112 -3.58 7.08 20.27
CA THR A 112 -2.86 6.86 21.54
C THR A 112 -2.06 5.56 21.48
N ALA A 113 -1.10 5.40 22.40
CA ALA A 113 -0.32 4.17 22.51
C ALA A 113 -1.22 2.93 22.77
N GLN A 114 -2.31 3.10 23.51
CA GLN A 114 -3.28 2.03 23.78
C GLN A 114 -3.96 1.56 22.48
N MET A 115 -4.42 2.48 21.64
CA MET A 115 -5.03 2.14 20.35
C MET A 115 -4.06 1.38 19.46
N VAL A 116 -2.77 1.79 19.45
CA VAL A 116 -1.74 1.07 18.71
C VAL A 116 -1.53 -0.33 19.27
N SER A 117 -1.53 -0.50 20.60
CA SER A 117 -1.48 -1.82 21.25
C SER A 117 -2.62 -2.73 20.83
N ASP A 118 -3.85 -2.22 20.85
CA ASP A 118 -5.03 -3.00 20.47
C ASP A 118 -4.98 -3.41 18.98
N LEU A 119 -4.53 -2.50 18.11
CA LEU A 119 -4.29 -2.81 16.69
C LEU A 119 -3.26 -3.92 16.52
N MET A 120 -2.16 -3.89 17.27
CA MET A 120 -1.11 -4.91 17.18
C MET A 120 -1.59 -6.30 17.57
N ILE A 121 -2.36 -6.40 18.66
CA ILE A 121 -2.96 -7.67 19.10
C ILE A 121 -3.87 -8.22 18.00
N LYS A 122 -4.69 -7.35 17.41
CA LYS A 122 -5.62 -7.73 16.36
C LYS A 122 -4.92 -8.16 15.06
N ILE A 123 -3.87 -7.45 14.65
CA ILE A 123 -3.07 -7.80 13.46
C ILE A 123 -2.41 -9.16 13.65
N ARG A 124 -1.88 -9.46 14.83
CA ARG A 124 -1.30 -10.78 15.12
C ARG A 124 -2.35 -11.87 15.07
N ALA A 125 -3.47 -11.70 15.77
CA ALA A 125 -4.54 -12.69 15.79
C ALA A 125 -5.08 -12.99 14.38
N HIS A 126 -5.27 -11.95 13.55
CA HIS A 126 -5.70 -12.12 12.16
C HIS A 126 -4.62 -12.80 11.30
N ALA A 127 -3.35 -12.42 11.47
CA ALA A 127 -2.25 -13.03 10.73
C ALA A 127 -2.08 -14.51 11.07
N ASP A 128 -2.30 -14.92 12.33
CA ASP A 128 -2.26 -16.32 12.73
C ASP A 128 -3.44 -17.09 12.12
N GLN A 129 -4.66 -16.53 12.16
CA GLN A 129 -5.87 -17.16 11.55
C GLN A 129 -5.78 -17.40 10.04
N VAL A 130 -5.09 -16.51 9.31
CA VAL A 130 -4.98 -16.58 7.85
C VAL A 130 -3.78 -17.44 7.40
N MET A 131 -2.80 -17.65 8.27
CA MET A 131 -1.57 -18.37 7.96
C MET A 131 -1.54 -19.81 8.49
N ASP A 132 -2.50 -20.20 9.31
CA ASP A 132 -2.80 -21.59 9.70
C ASP A 132 -3.53 -22.34 8.56
#